data_AF-A0A6L3VQI4-F1
#
_entry.id   AF-A0A6L3VQI4-F1
#
_cell.length_a   1.000
_cell.length_b   1.000
_cell.length_c   1.000
_cell.angle_alpha   90.00
_cell.angle_beta   90.00
_cell.angle_gamma   90.00
#
_symmetry.space_group_name_H-M   'P 1'
#
loop_
_entity.id
_entity.type
_entity.pdbx_description
1 polymer ?
#
loop_
_entity_poly.entity_id
_entity_poly.type
_entity_poly.pdbx_seq_one_letter_code
_entity_poly.pdbx_strand_id
1 'polypeptide(L)'
;MTFEPEVRERLERDAKQIIGRYPKPRSALLPLLHLVQSEEGHVSQDGIEFCAEQLGITPAQVTGVSTFYTQYKHEPVGEFHVGVCINTLCAVMGGDQIWNELTEHTGVGHDEATPDGKVSLERIECNAACDFAPVMMVNWEFFDNMTPEKAKQLVDDLRSGKEVLPSRGPNKLCSWKDASRVLAGFPDGRAHEGVQAGPESLRGLELAKQRGWQAPSADTGGAAPEEPVRPGEITDPPPNEPGKPIGGDVKPGSQEGRNQ
;
A
#
# COMPACT_ATOMS: atom_id res chain seq x y z
N MET A 1 -24.69 3.47 14.11
CA MET A 1 -25.62 2.32 14.18
C MET A 1 -24.80 1.17 14.74
N THR A 2 -25.27 -0.07 14.76
CA THR A 2 -24.43 -1.20 15.19
C THR A 2 -24.60 -2.26 14.13
N PHE A 3 -23.49 -2.88 13.71
CA PHE A 3 -23.53 -3.98 12.75
C PHE A 3 -24.67 -4.96 13.07
N GLU A 4 -25.37 -5.40 12.02
CA GLU A 4 -26.38 -6.46 12.15
C GLU A 4 -25.79 -7.65 12.92
N PRO A 5 -26.55 -8.33 13.80
CA PRO A 5 -26.00 -9.32 14.73
C PRO A 5 -25.13 -10.39 14.06
N GLU A 6 -25.56 -10.90 12.90
CA GLU A 6 -24.82 -11.91 12.13
C GLU A 6 -23.51 -11.36 11.54
N VAL A 7 -23.51 -10.10 11.08
CA VAL A 7 -22.32 -9.42 10.57
C VAL A 7 -21.34 -9.19 11.72
N ARG A 8 -21.84 -8.71 12.85
CA ARG A 8 -21.04 -8.48 14.06
C ARG A 8 -20.38 -9.76 14.53
N GLU A 9 -21.12 -10.87 14.62
CA GLU A 9 -20.56 -12.16 15.05
C GLU A 9 -19.44 -12.64 14.13
N ARG A 10 -19.61 -12.50 12.80
CA ARG A 10 -18.57 -12.81 11.81
C ARG A 10 -17.33 -11.93 12.01
N LEU A 11 -17.51 -10.61 12.15
CA LEU A 11 -16.43 -9.67 12.36
C LEU A 11 -15.68 -9.94 13.67
N GLU A 12 -16.38 -10.23 14.78
CA GLU A 12 -15.76 -10.56 16.06
C GLU A 12 -14.93 -11.84 15.99
N ARG A 13 -15.42 -12.86 15.28
CA ARG A 13 -14.66 -14.10 15.05
C ARG A 13 -13.38 -13.83 14.26
N ASP A 14 -13.47 -13.09 13.16
CA ASP A 14 -12.34 -12.76 12.31
C ASP A 14 -11.35 -11.83 13.05
N ALA A 15 -11.85 -10.85 13.83
CA ALA A 15 -11.06 -9.96 14.67
C ALA A 15 -10.23 -10.71 15.72
N LYS A 16 -10.80 -11.72 16.39
CA LYS A 16 -10.06 -12.58 17.33
C LYS A 16 -8.87 -13.28 16.66
N GLN A 17 -9.02 -13.73 15.42
CA GLN A 17 -7.90 -14.32 14.67
C GLN A 17 -6.81 -13.30 14.37
N ILE A 18 -7.18 -12.08 13.96
CA ILE A 18 -6.22 -11.00 13.69
C ILE A 18 -5.47 -10.63 14.97
N ILE A 19 -6.19 -10.37 16.07
CA ILE A 19 -5.62 -9.99 17.36
C ILE A 19 -4.65 -11.07 17.86
N GLY A 20 -5.00 -12.34 17.69
CA GLY A 20 -4.14 -13.48 18.07
C GLY A 20 -2.79 -13.56 17.36
N ARG A 21 -2.58 -12.81 16.26
CA ARG A 21 -1.29 -12.76 15.54
C ARG A 21 -0.27 -11.86 16.24
N TYR A 22 -0.68 -11.04 17.21
CA TYR A 22 0.16 -10.03 17.82
C TYR A 22 0.33 -10.26 19.33
N PRO A 23 1.54 -10.03 19.88
CA PRO A 23 1.76 -10.10 21.33
C PRO A 23 1.06 -8.96 22.09
N LYS A 24 0.77 -7.83 21.42
CA LYS A 24 0.03 -6.70 21.97
C LYS A 24 -1.24 -6.50 21.13
N PRO A 25 -2.45 -6.56 21.71
CA PRO A 25 -3.69 -6.43 20.95
C PRO A 25 -3.76 -5.17 20.10
N ARG A 26 -3.30 -4.03 20.63
CA ARG A 26 -3.29 -2.75 19.92
C ARG A 26 -2.58 -2.80 18.55
N SER A 27 -1.60 -3.70 18.36
CA SER A 27 -0.90 -3.86 17.08
C SER A 27 -1.79 -4.40 15.95
N ALA A 28 -2.96 -4.96 16.28
CA ALA A 28 -3.95 -5.44 15.32
C ALA A 28 -4.82 -4.34 14.70
N LEU A 29 -4.66 -3.07 15.10
CA LEU A 29 -5.55 -2.00 14.64
C LEU A 29 -5.56 -1.83 13.11
N LEU A 30 -4.39 -1.84 12.47
CA LEU A 30 -4.29 -1.66 11.02
C LEU A 30 -5.05 -2.75 10.23
N PRO A 31 -4.83 -4.05 10.48
CA PRO A 31 -5.62 -5.10 9.81
C PRO A 31 -7.10 -5.13 10.24
N LEU A 32 -7.45 -4.68 11.45
CA LEU A 32 -8.86 -4.54 11.85
C LEU A 32 -9.58 -3.44 11.06
N LEU A 33 -8.91 -2.34 10.76
CA LEU A 33 -9.45 -1.29 9.91
C LEU A 33 -9.70 -1.81 8.48
N HIS A 34 -8.82 -2.65 7.94
CA HIS A 34 -9.08 -3.33 6.68
C HIS A 34 -10.22 -4.36 6.78
N LEU A 35 -10.39 -5.02 7.93
CA LEU A 35 -11.48 -5.97 8.15
C LEU A 35 -12.84 -5.26 8.10
N VAL A 36 -13.01 -4.12 8.79
CA VAL A 36 -14.27 -3.36 8.73
C VAL A 36 -14.49 -2.78 7.32
N GLN A 37 -13.43 -2.29 6.67
CA GLN A 37 -13.50 -1.84 5.28
C GLN A 37 -13.88 -2.97 4.31
N SER A 38 -13.49 -4.21 4.58
CA SER A 38 -13.90 -5.36 3.77
C SER A 38 -15.40 -5.67 3.87
N GLU A 39 -16.04 -5.27 4.96
CA GLU A 39 -17.47 -5.46 5.16
C GLU A 39 -18.27 -4.31 4.55
N GLU A 40 -17.89 -3.07 4.84
CA GLU A 40 -18.67 -1.87 4.50
C GLU A 40 -18.18 -1.15 3.24
N GLY A 41 -16.96 -1.45 2.77
CA GLY A 41 -16.28 -0.76 1.66
C GLY A 41 -15.54 0.51 2.08
N HIS A 42 -15.71 0.95 3.33
CA HIS A 42 -15.07 2.11 3.95
C HIS A 42 -15.04 1.91 5.47
N VAL A 43 -14.28 2.72 6.19
CA VAL A 43 -14.21 2.75 7.65
C VAL A 43 -15.29 3.69 8.18
N SER A 44 -16.47 3.13 8.48
CA SER A 44 -17.57 3.88 9.07
C SER A 44 -17.33 4.22 10.55
N GLN A 45 -18.17 5.08 11.12
CA GLN A 45 -18.18 5.33 12.57
C GLN A 45 -18.42 4.05 13.37
N ASP A 46 -19.27 3.15 12.87
CA ASP A 46 -19.56 1.87 13.52
C ASP A 46 -18.34 0.93 13.45
N GLY A 47 -17.59 0.96 12.34
CA GLY A 47 -16.31 0.27 12.20
C GLY A 47 -15.24 0.80 13.17
N ILE A 48 -15.20 2.12 13.40
CA ILE A 48 -14.31 2.76 14.39
C ILE A 48 -14.65 2.28 15.81
N GLU A 49 -15.94 2.31 16.18
CA GLU A 49 -16.42 1.86 17.49
C GLU A 49 -16.14 0.37 17.70
N PHE A 50 -16.40 -0.46 16.68
CA PHE A 50 -16.05 -1.88 16.70
C PHE A 50 -14.56 -2.11 16.98
N CYS A 51 -13.67 -1.45 16.23
CA CYS A 51 -12.22 -1.59 16.44
C CYS A 51 -11.79 -1.14 17.85
N ALA A 52 -12.39 -0.06 18.35
CA ALA A 52 -12.12 0.45 19.70
C ALA A 52 -12.52 -0.57 20.78
N GLU A 53 -13.71 -1.16 20.64
CA GLU A 53 -14.21 -2.21 21.53
C GLU A 53 -13.33 -3.47 21.50
N GLN A 54 -12.98 -3.98 20.32
CA GLN A 54 -12.16 -5.20 20.19
C GLN A 54 -10.76 -5.05 20.81
N LEU A 55 -10.22 -3.84 20.83
CA LEU A 55 -8.85 -3.57 21.29
C LEU A 55 -8.78 -2.94 22.69
N GLY A 56 -9.92 -2.56 23.28
CA GLY A 56 -9.97 -1.84 24.55
C GLY A 56 -9.28 -0.47 24.49
N ILE A 57 -9.39 0.23 23.35
CA ILE A 57 -8.85 1.58 23.13
C ILE A 57 -9.98 2.58 22.88
N THR A 58 -9.68 3.88 22.79
CA THR A 58 -10.73 4.87 22.55
C THR A 58 -11.04 5.02 21.05
N PRO A 59 -12.29 5.36 20.66
CA PRO A 59 -12.61 5.71 19.28
C PRO A 59 -11.71 6.80 18.71
N ALA A 60 -11.35 7.81 19.51
CA ALA A 60 -10.44 8.88 19.09
C ALA A 60 -9.03 8.36 18.71
N GLN A 61 -8.53 7.32 19.38
CA GLN A 61 -7.26 6.69 19.01
C GLN A 61 -7.38 5.92 17.69
N VAL A 62 -8.52 5.29 17.43
CA VAL A 62 -8.81 4.62 16.16
C VAL A 62 -8.92 5.63 15.03
N THR A 63 -9.71 6.69 15.21
CA THR A 63 -9.85 7.79 14.24
C THR A 63 -8.49 8.41 13.91
N GLY A 64 -7.64 8.68 14.91
CA GLY A 64 -6.32 9.24 14.66
C GLY A 64 -5.40 8.35 13.80
N VAL A 65 -5.59 7.03 13.83
CA VAL A 65 -4.86 6.08 12.97
C VAL A 65 -5.52 5.96 11.60
N SER A 66 -6.85 5.87 11.54
CA SER A 66 -7.57 5.71 10.27
C SER A 66 -7.51 6.96 9.40
N THR A 67 -7.32 8.16 9.97
CA THR A 67 -7.10 9.39 9.18
C THR A 67 -5.64 9.65 8.82
N PHE A 68 -4.70 8.95 9.47
CA PHE A 68 -3.27 9.10 9.18
C PHE A 68 -2.86 8.32 7.92
N TYR A 69 -3.43 7.12 7.72
CA TYR A 69 -3.13 6.29 6.55
C TYR A 69 -4.21 6.46 5.48
N THR A 70 -3.81 6.87 4.27
CA THR A 70 -4.71 7.10 3.12
C THR A 70 -5.41 5.85 2.60
N GLN A 71 -4.95 4.67 3.01
CA GLN A 71 -5.50 3.36 2.60
C GLN A 71 -6.89 3.08 3.21
N TYR A 72 -7.23 3.78 4.30
CA TYR A 72 -8.51 3.68 4.95
C TYR A 72 -9.43 4.77 4.41
N LYS A 73 -10.45 4.35 3.65
CA LYS A 73 -11.40 5.29 3.07
C LYS A 73 -12.52 5.52 4.07
N HIS A 74 -12.90 6.78 4.28
CA HIS A 74 -13.95 7.17 5.23
C HIS A 74 -15.30 7.42 4.56
N GLU A 75 -15.29 7.52 3.22
CA GLU A 75 -16.48 7.65 2.40
C GLU A 75 -16.66 6.40 1.53
N PRO A 76 -17.90 6.10 1.08
CA PRO A 76 -18.17 4.96 0.20
C PRO A 76 -17.30 4.98 -1.07
N VAL A 77 -16.63 3.85 -1.31
CA VAL A 77 -15.75 3.63 -2.46
C VAL A 77 -16.49 2.77 -3.49
N GLY A 78 -16.23 2.99 -4.77
CA GLY A 78 -16.73 2.11 -5.82
C GLY A 78 -16.23 0.67 -5.69
N GLU A 79 -16.86 -0.26 -6.41
CA GLU A 79 -16.43 -1.66 -6.49
C GLU A 79 -14.95 -1.79 -6.91
N PHE A 80 -14.50 -0.88 -7.77
CA PHE A 80 -13.12 -0.74 -8.25
C PHE A 80 -12.54 0.62 -7.88
N HIS A 81 -11.62 0.64 -6.93
CA HIS A 81 -10.86 1.83 -6.59
C HIS A 81 -9.65 1.97 -7.50
N VAL A 82 -9.68 2.98 -8.37
CA VAL A 82 -8.71 3.23 -9.44
C VAL A 82 -7.79 4.39 -9.04
N GLY A 83 -6.52 4.09 -8.79
CA GLY A 83 -5.52 5.08 -8.45
C GLY A 83 -4.56 5.37 -9.61
N VAL A 84 -4.25 6.63 -9.86
CA VAL A 84 -3.26 7.06 -10.87
C VAL A 84 -2.02 7.62 -10.18
N CYS A 85 -0.85 7.03 -10.43
CA CYS A 85 0.41 7.55 -9.90
C CYS A 85 0.78 8.86 -10.60
N ILE A 86 0.90 9.93 -9.83
CA ILE A 86 1.28 11.27 -10.31
C ILE A 86 2.64 11.73 -9.78
N ASN A 87 3.39 10.83 -9.14
CA ASN A 87 4.72 11.16 -8.64
C ASN A 87 5.73 11.28 -9.80
N THR A 88 6.90 11.86 -9.54
CA THR A 88 7.82 12.48 -10.51
C THR A 88 8.00 11.69 -11.81
N LEU A 89 8.34 10.40 -11.74
CA LEU A 89 8.58 9.63 -12.97
C LEU A 89 7.28 9.37 -13.74
N CYS A 90 6.20 8.99 -13.06
CA CYS A 90 4.92 8.78 -13.73
C CYS A 90 4.39 10.09 -14.30
N ALA A 91 4.49 11.22 -13.59
CA ALA A 91 4.14 12.55 -14.10
C ALA A 91 4.87 12.87 -15.41
N VAL A 92 6.20 12.71 -15.44
CA VAL A 92 7.01 12.92 -16.66
C VAL A 92 6.59 12.01 -17.80
N MET A 93 6.19 10.78 -17.51
CA MET A 93 5.78 9.78 -18.50
C MET A 93 4.31 9.90 -18.92
N GLY A 94 3.52 10.84 -18.36
CA GLY A 94 2.12 11.09 -18.74
C GLY A 94 1.08 10.78 -17.66
N GLY A 95 1.46 10.50 -16.43
CA GLY A 95 0.56 10.23 -15.30
C GLY A 95 -0.38 11.39 -14.98
N ASP A 96 0.10 12.64 -15.03
CA ASP A 96 -0.76 13.82 -14.85
C ASP A 96 -1.79 13.96 -15.99
N GLN A 97 -1.38 13.62 -17.22
CA GLN A 97 -2.29 13.61 -18.37
C GLN A 97 -3.37 12.55 -18.19
N ILE A 98 -2.99 11.33 -17.80
CA ILE A 98 -3.93 10.24 -17.50
C ILE A 98 -4.93 10.69 -16.43
N TRP A 99 -4.46 11.28 -15.34
CA TRP A 99 -5.33 11.77 -14.26
C TRP A 99 -6.35 12.80 -14.77
N ASN A 100 -5.89 13.82 -15.50
CA ASN A 100 -6.76 14.89 -15.99
C ASN A 100 -7.82 14.35 -16.96
N GLU A 101 -7.43 13.52 -17.93
CA GLU A 101 -8.35 12.96 -18.92
C GLU A 101 -9.33 11.96 -18.30
N LEU A 102 -8.93 11.17 -17.30
CA LEU A 102 -9.84 10.28 -16.57
C LEU A 102 -10.86 11.06 -15.74
N THR A 103 -10.40 12.11 -15.05
CA THR A 103 -11.28 12.98 -14.25
C THR A 103 -12.34 13.62 -15.15
N GLU A 104 -11.95 14.12 -16.32
CA GLU A 104 -12.89 14.67 -17.32
C GLU A 104 -13.84 13.60 -17.87
N HIS A 105 -13.32 12.41 -18.22
CA HIS A 105 -14.10 11.31 -18.79
C HIS A 105 -15.15 10.74 -17.83
N THR A 106 -14.79 10.62 -16.55
CA THR A 106 -15.65 10.04 -15.52
C THR A 106 -16.54 11.07 -14.82
N GLY A 107 -16.12 12.33 -14.83
CA GLY A 107 -16.78 13.43 -14.12
C GLY A 107 -16.60 13.39 -12.60
N VAL A 108 -15.65 12.62 -12.07
CA VAL A 108 -15.37 12.51 -10.63
C VAL A 108 -13.92 12.86 -10.31
N GLY A 109 -13.71 13.48 -9.14
CA GLY A 109 -12.41 13.91 -8.65
C GLY A 109 -11.68 12.90 -7.77
N HIS A 110 -10.72 13.40 -6.99
CA HIS A 110 -9.96 12.62 -6.03
C HIS A 110 -10.85 12.15 -4.87
N ASP A 111 -10.78 10.85 -4.56
CA ASP A 111 -11.59 10.17 -3.55
C ASP A 111 -13.11 10.26 -3.79
N GLU A 112 -13.52 10.44 -5.04
CA GLU A 112 -14.92 10.45 -5.45
C GLU A 112 -15.28 9.18 -6.25
N ALA A 113 -16.51 8.70 -6.07
CA ALA A 113 -17.05 7.55 -6.77
C ALA A 113 -18.03 7.98 -7.88
N THR A 114 -18.03 7.23 -8.98
CA THR A 114 -19.01 7.40 -10.06
C THR A 114 -20.43 7.13 -9.54
N PRO A 115 -21.47 7.79 -10.09
CA PRO A 115 -22.85 7.63 -9.61
C PRO A 115 -23.40 6.20 -9.69
N ASP A 116 -22.81 5.34 -10.53
CA ASP A 116 -23.15 3.92 -10.65
C ASP A 116 -22.49 3.04 -9.57
N GLY A 117 -21.65 3.62 -8.70
CA GLY A 117 -20.94 2.93 -7.62
C GLY A 117 -19.87 1.94 -8.10
N LYS A 118 -19.50 1.97 -9.39
CA LYS A 118 -18.57 1.00 -9.98
C LYS A 118 -17.12 1.39 -9.79
N VAL A 119 -16.79 2.66 -10.00
CA VAL A 119 -15.41 3.14 -9.97
C VAL A 119 -15.29 4.31 -9.00
N SER A 120 -14.17 4.40 -8.30
CA SER A 120 -13.73 5.64 -7.65
C SER A 120 -12.31 5.98 -8.07
N LEU A 121 -11.98 7.26 -8.12
CA LEU A 121 -10.68 7.73 -8.57
C LEU A 121 -9.83 8.25 -7.41
N GLU A 122 -8.56 7.88 -7.37
CA GLU A 122 -7.57 8.44 -6.44
C GLU A 122 -6.34 8.96 -7.20
N ARG A 123 -5.86 10.12 -6.74
CA ARG A 123 -4.52 10.63 -7.09
C ARG A 123 -3.57 10.01 -6.10
N ILE A 124 -2.83 9.01 -6.53
CA ILE A 124 -1.91 8.30 -5.65
C ILE A 124 -0.49 8.79 -5.85
N GLU A 125 0.27 8.71 -4.76
CA GLU A 125 1.70 8.93 -4.76
C GLU A 125 2.46 7.70 -5.28
N CYS A 126 3.78 7.67 -5.08
CA CYS A 126 4.65 6.62 -5.59
C CYS A 126 4.26 5.22 -5.08
N ASN A 127 3.99 4.29 -6.01
CA ASN A 127 3.76 2.86 -5.72
C ASN A 127 4.99 1.97 -5.97
N ALA A 128 6.18 2.59 -6.08
CA ALA A 128 7.45 1.88 -6.29
C ALA A 128 7.49 0.95 -7.54
N ALA A 129 6.73 1.27 -8.58
CA ALA A 129 6.68 0.54 -9.86
C ALA A 129 7.20 1.40 -11.04
N CYS A 130 8.23 2.19 -10.77
CA CYS A 130 8.79 3.20 -11.67
C CYS A 130 9.35 2.62 -12.98
N ASP A 131 9.79 1.37 -12.95
CA ASP A 131 10.25 0.60 -14.11
C ASP A 131 9.16 0.34 -15.16
N PHE A 132 7.89 0.52 -14.79
CA PHE A 132 6.73 0.33 -15.67
C PHE A 132 5.87 1.61 -15.86
N ALA A 133 6.42 2.78 -15.52
CA ALA A 133 5.70 4.05 -15.58
C ALA A 133 5.18 4.38 -17.01
N PRO A 134 3.98 5.00 -17.14
CA PRO A 134 3.04 5.36 -16.08
C PRO A 134 2.26 4.17 -15.51
N VAL A 135 2.04 4.18 -14.20
CA VAL A 135 1.37 3.10 -13.47
C VAL A 135 0.04 3.57 -12.90
N MET A 136 -0.99 2.76 -13.08
CA MET A 136 -2.26 2.82 -12.36
C MET A 136 -2.39 1.60 -11.44
N MET A 137 -3.23 1.73 -10.41
CA MET A 137 -3.66 0.59 -9.60
C MET A 137 -5.17 0.47 -9.63
N VAL A 138 -5.68 -0.76 -9.61
CA VAL A 138 -7.10 -1.03 -9.35
C VAL A 138 -7.19 -2.05 -8.24
N ASN A 139 -7.81 -1.67 -7.10
CA ASN A 139 -7.96 -2.54 -5.93
C ASN A 139 -6.64 -3.24 -5.51
N TRP A 140 -5.53 -2.50 -5.51
CA TRP A 140 -4.17 -2.95 -5.18
C TRP A 140 -3.44 -3.80 -6.24
N GLU A 141 -4.04 -3.99 -7.41
CA GLU A 141 -3.40 -4.68 -8.53
C GLU A 141 -2.84 -3.68 -9.54
N PHE A 142 -1.68 -4.00 -10.13
CA PHE A 142 -0.95 -3.09 -10.99
C PHE A 142 -1.43 -3.13 -12.45
N PHE A 143 -1.52 -1.93 -13.03
CA PHE A 143 -1.76 -1.69 -14.45
C PHE A 143 -0.63 -0.79 -14.97
N ASP A 144 0.26 -1.41 -15.73
CA ASP A 144 1.55 -0.89 -16.16
C ASP A 144 1.51 -0.31 -17.57
N ASN A 145 2.50 0.54 -17.90
CA ASN A 145 2.67 1.13 -19.24
C ASN A 145 1.36 1.77 -19.76
N MET A 146 0.69 2.49 -18.86
CA MET A 146 -0.62 3.08 -19.11
C MET A 146 -0.50 4.31 -20.01
N THR A 147 -1.50 4.49 -20.86
CA THR A 147 -1.72 5.71 -21.65
C THR A 147 -3.11 6.25 -21.35
N PRO A 148 -3.42 7.51 -21.67
CA PRO A 148 -4.76 8.05 -21.46
C PRO A 148 -5.86 7.21 -22.11
N GLU A 149 -5.64 6.67 -23.31
CA GLU A 149 -6.59 5.81 -24.02
C GLU A 149 -6.80 4.48 -23.30
N LYS A 150 -5.71 3.81 -22.90
CA LYS A 150 -5.79 2.56 -22.13
C LYS A 150 -6.49 2.77 -20.79
N ALA A 151 -6.23 3.90 -20.14
CA ALA A 151 -6.82 4.25 -18.86
C ALA A 151 -8.34 4.44 -18.97
N LYS A 152 -8.82 5.20 -19.97
CA LYS A 152 -10.25 5.36 -20.24
C LYS A 152 -10.92 4.03 -20.58
N GLN A 153 -10.30 3.23 -21.45
CA GLN A 153 -10.80 1.91 -21.80
C GLN A 153 -10.89 0.97 -20.58
N LEU A 154 -9.88 1.00 -19.71
CA LEU A 154 -9.86 0.23 -18.46
C LEU A 154 -11.06 0.60 -17.59
N VAL A 155 -11.29 1.90 -17.37
CA VAL A 155 -12.43 2.37 -16.56
C VAL A 155 -13.78 1.99 -17.19
N ASP A 156 -13.93 2.12 -18.50
CA ASP A 156 -15.16 1.74 -19.20
C ASP A 156 -15.41 0.22 -19.15
N ASP A 157 -14.36 -0.59 -19.27
CA ASP A 157 -14.42 -2.04 -19.14
C ASP A 157 -14.87 -2.44 -17.71
N LEU A 158 -14.31 -1.81 -16.68
CA LEU A 158 -14.70 -2.05 -15.28
C LEU A 158 -16.16 -1.67 -15.02
N ARG A 159 -16.62 -0.51 -15.52
CA ARG A 159 -18.00 -0.03 -15.34
C ARG A 159 -19.02 -0.88 -16.10
N SER A 160 -18.64 -1.43 -17.25
CA SER A 160 -19.49 -2.35 -18.02
C SER A 160 -19.50 -3.79 -17.49
N GLY A 161 -18.69 -4.10 -16.47
CA GLY A 161 -18.58 -5.44 -15.88
C GLY A 161 -17.83 -6.44 -16.75
N LYS A 162 -17.04 -5.96 -17.71
CA LYS A 162 -16.15 -6.80 -18.51
C LYS A 162 -15.01 -7.31 -17.61
N GLU A 163 -14.60 -8.55 -17.84
CA GLU A 163 -13.44 -9.10 -17.13
C GLU A 163 -12.17 -8.38 -17.55
N VAL A 164 -11.45 -7.86 -16.57
CA VAL A 164 -10.18 -7.14 -16.70
C VAL A 164 -9.13 -7.87 -15.87
N LEU A 165 -7.92 -7.99 -16.42
CA LEU A 165 -6.78 -8.59 -15.75
C LEU A 165 -5.70 -7.54 -15.48
N PRO A 166 -5.05 -7.57 -14.31
CA PRO A 166 -3.90 -6.71 -14.06
C PRO A 166 -2.71 -7.10 -14.94
N SER A 167 -1.83 -6.15 -15.23
CA SER A 167 -0.58 -6.43 -15.96
C SER A 167 0.40 -7.20 -15.09
N ARG A 168 0.41 -6.89 -13.79
CA ARG A 168 1.15 -7.61 -12.75
C ARG A 168 0.22 -7.84 -11.57
N GLY A 169 -0.13 -9.10 -11.33
CA GLY A 169 -1.06 -9.51 -10.29
C GLY A 169 -1.65 -10.89 -10.60
N PRO A 170 -2.68 -11.29 -9.84
CA PRO A 170 -3.38 -12.55 -10.04
C PRO A 170 -4.18 -12.57 -11.34
N ASN A 171 -4.55 -13.78 -11.80
CA ASN A 171 -5.32 -13.98 -13.03
C ASN A 171 -6.81 -13.60 -12.90
N LYS A 172 -7.16 -12.76 -11.92
CA LYS A 172 -8.49 -12.19 -11.75
C LYS A 172 -8.40 -10.97 -10.83
N LEU A 173 -9.00 -9.87 -11.26
CA LEU A 173 -9.22 -8.69 -10.43
C LEU A 173 -10.32 -8.95 -9.39
N CYS A 174 -10.07 -8.60 -8.13
CA CYS A 174 -11.05 -8.72 -7.05
C CYS A 174 -11.74 -7.38 -6.77
N SER A 175 -12.82 -7.38 -6.01
CA SER A 175 -13.50 -6.15 -5.58
C SER A 175 -12.71 -5.42 -4.49
N TRP A 176 -13.03 -4.14 -4.24
CA TRP A 176 -12.40 -3.36 -3.16
C TRP A 176 -12.57 -4.02 -1.78
N LYS A 177 -13.74 -4.62 -1.54
CA LYS A 177 -14.06 -5.36 -0.33
C LYS A 177 -13.21 -6.63 -0.20
N ASP A 178 -13.06 -7.38 -1.29
CA ASP A 178 -12.21 -8.58 -1.32
C ASP A 178 -10.73 -8.23 -1.10
N ALA A 179 -10.22 -7.19 -1.77
CA ALA A 179 -8.86 -6.71 -1.57
C ALA A 179 -8.62 -6.28 -0.11
N SER A 180 -9.57 -5.56 0.47
CA SER A 180 -9.51 -5.18 1.89
C SER A 180 -9.52 -6.40 2.81
N ARG A 181 -10.25 -7.48 2.45
CA ARG A 181 -10.24 -8.73 3.20
C ARG A 181 -8.87 -9.42 3.16
N VAL A 182 -8.21 -9.41 2.00
CA VAL A 182 -6.84 -9.92 1.85
C VAL A 182 -5.87 -9.10 2.70
N LEU A 183 -5.98 -7.77 2.71
CA LEU A 183 -5.16 -6.86 3.52
C LEU A 183 -5.41 -6.99 5.03
N ALA A 184 -6.60 -7.40 5.45
CA ALA A 184 -6.89 -7.81 6.84
C ALA A 184 -6.17 -9.13 7.22
N GLY A 185 -5.49 -9.76 6.26
CA GLY A 185 -4.71 -10.98 6.39
C GLY A 185 -5.55 -12.25 6.27
N PHE A 186 -6.63 -12.23 5.49
CA PHE A 186 -7.38 -13.42 5.08
C PHE A 186 -7.05 -13.72 3.61
N PRO A 187 -6.05 -14.58 3.33
CA PRO A 187 -5.59 -14.79 1.97
C PRO A 187 -6.68 -15.44 1.11
N ASP A 188 -6.72 -15.03 -0.16
CA ASP A 188 -7.61 -15.59 -1.19
C ASP A 188 -6.97 -16.76 -1.96
N GLY A 189 -5.73 -17.13 -1.60
CA GLY A 189 -4.96 -18.21 -2.22
C GLY A 189 -4.17 -17.79 -3.46
N ARG A 190 -4.11 -16.51 -3.82
CA ARG A 190 -3.55 -16.04 -5.10
C ARG A 190 -2.25 -15.28 -5.00
N ALA A 191 -1.68 -15.17 -3.79
CA ALA A 191 -0.45 -14.42 -3.52
C ALA A 191 0.77 -14.87 -4.34
N HIS A 192 0.74 -16.06 -4.95
CA HIS A 192 1.82 -16.62 -5.78
C HIS A 192 1.56 -16.49 -7.28
N GLU A 193 0.44 -15.92 -7.68
CA GLU A 193 0.13 -15.64 -9.08
C GLU A 193 0.83 -14.36 -9.56
N GLY A 194 0.89 -14.18 -10.88
CA GLY A 194 1.48 -13.00 -11.49
C GLY A 194 3.00 -13.03 -11.63
N VAL A 195 3.52 -12.02 -12.34
CA VAL A 195 4.95 -11.85 -12.59
C VAL A 195 5.58 -11.04 -11.46
N GLN A 196 6.56 -11.63 -10.77
CA GLN A 196 7.24 -10.98 -9.63
C GLN A 196 8.23 -9.90 -10.07
N ALA A 197 8.87 -10.07 -11.23
CA ALA A 197 9.79 -9.09 -11.83
C ALA A 197 9.68 -9.16 -13.36
N GLY A 198 9.44 -8.02 -14.01
CA GLY A 198 9.36 -7.95 -15.47
C GLY A 198 10.72 -7.73 -16.14
N PRO A 199 10.76 -7.76 -17.48
CA PRO A 199 11.99 -7.52 -18.25
C PRO A 199 12.70 -6.21 -17.90
N GLU A 200 11.93 -5.16 -17.64
CA GLU A 200 12.38 -3.81 -17.28
C GLU A 200 13.13 -3.84 -15.96
N SER A 201 12.57 -4.48 -14.92
CA SER A 201 13.20 -4.68 -13.62
C SER A 201 14.48 -5.51 -13.71
N LEU A 202 14.50 -6.49 -14.62
CA LEU A 202 15.61 -7.45 -14.78
C LEU A 202 16.73 -6.96 -15.71
N ARG A 203 16.57 -5.78 -16.34
CA ARG A 203 17.51 -5.31 -17.36
C ARG A 203 18.94 -5.16 -16.84
N GLY A 204 19.09 -4.66 -15.61
CA GLY A 204 20.41 -4.52 -14.97
C GLY A 204 21.08 -5.88 -14.74
N LEU A 205 20.33 -6.89 -14.30
CA LEU A 205 20.82 -8.24 -14.08
C LEU A 205 21.25 -8.91 -15.39
N GLU A 206 20.46 -8.74 -16.45
CA GLU A 206 20.78 -9.27 -17.77
C GLU A 206 22.11 -8.70 -18.30
N LEU A 207 22.28 -7.37 -18.23
CA LEU A 207 23.50 -6.69 -18.64
C LEU A 207 24.71 -7.13 -17.82
N ALA A 208 24.53 -7.30 -16.50
CA ALA A 208 25.60 -7.78 -15.62
C ALA A 208 26.08 -9.18 -16.04
N LYS A 209 25.16 -10.11 -16.31
CA LYS A 209 25.51 -11.46 -16.79
C LYS A 209 26.21 -11.42 -18.15
N GLN A 210 25.71 -10.63 -19.10
CA GLN A 210 26.31 -10.50 -20.44
C GLN A 210 27.74 -9.95 -20.39
N ARG A 211 28.03 -9.06 -19.43
CA ARG A 211 29.33 -8.41 -19.29
C ARG A 211 30.25 -9.09 -18.27
N GLY A 212 29.81 -10.18 -17.65
CA GLY A 212 30.54 -10.86 -16.59
C GLY A 212 30.77 -9.98 -15.34
N TRP A 213 29.91 -8.99 -15.11
CA TRP A 213 29.99 -8.13 -13.92
C TRP A 213 29.62 -8.93 -12.68
N GLN A 214 30.43 -8.78 -11.63
CA GLN A 214 30.19 -9.37 -10.32
C GLN A 214 30.27 -8.26 -9.27
N ALA A 215 29.48 -8.39 -8.21
CA ALA A 215 29.64 -7.52 -7.06
C ALA A 215 31.05 -7.72 -6.47
N PRO A 216 31.70 -6.68 -5.94
CA PRO A 216 32.91 -6.83 -5.14
C PRO A 216 32.70 -7.84 -4.01
N SER A 217 33.74 -8.58 -3.65
CA SER A 217 33.68 -9.47 -2.48
C SER A 217 33.39 -8.66 -1.21
N ALA A 218 32.56 -9.20 -0.32
CA ALA A 218 32.24 -8.56 0.97
C ALA A 218 33.50 -8.27 1.84
N ASP A 219 34.62 -8.95 1.56
CA ASP A 219 35.92 -8.77 2.21
C ASP A 219 36.66 -7.46 1.87
N THR A 220 36.03 -6.50 1.18
CA THR A 220 36.59 -5.15 1.03
C THR A 220 36.52 -4.36 2.35
N GLY A 221 37.30 -4.76 3.36
CA GLY A 221 37.83 -3.94 4.46
C GLY A 221 36.85 -3.33 5.48
N GLY A 222 35.54 -3.37 5.26
CA GLY A 222 34.56 -2.96 6.26
C GLY A 222 34.30 -4.12 7.22
N ALA A 223 34.89 -4.10 8.40
CA ALA A 223 34.57 -5.07 9.45
C ALA A 223 33.05 -5.05 9.71
N ALA A 224 32.34 -6.08 9.27
CA ALA A 224 31.00 -6.35 9.76
C ALA A 224 31.13 -6.60 11.27
N PRO A 225 30.36 -5.90 12.13
CA PRO A 225 30.41 -6.19 13.55
C PRO A 225 30.09 -7.67 13.77
N GLU A 226 30.99 -8.39 14.46
CA GLU A 226 30.90 -9.84 14.68
C GLU A 226 29.66 -10.25 15.49
N GLU A 227 29.04 -9.30 16.20
CA GLU A 227 27.79 -9.50 16.92
C GLU A 227 26.76 -8.40 16.57
N PRO A 228 25.45 -8.75 16.49
CA PRO A 228 24.39 -7.75 16.45
C PRO A 228 24.46 -6.85 17.69
N VAL A 229 24.30 -5.54 17.51
CA VAL A 229 24.23 -4.57 18.62
C VAL A 229 23.14 -5.02 19.60
N ARG A 230 23.52 -5.26 20.85
CA ARG A 230 22.58 -5.73 21.88
C ARG A 230 21.67 -4.57 22.29
N PRO A 231 20.40 -4.79 22.67
CA PRO A 231 19.49 -3.71 23.06
C PRO A 231 20.01 -2.78 24.17
N GLY A 232 20.87 -3.28 25.07
CA GLY A 232 21.51 -2.47 26.12
C GLY A 232 22.72 -1.64 25.66
N GLU A 233 23.18 -1.83 24.42
CA GLU A 233 24.27 -1.08 23.78
C GLU A 233 23.74 0.04 22.89
N ILE A 234 22.42 0.08 22.66
CA ILE A 234 21.73 1.16 21.97
C ILE A 234 21.55 2.29 22.99
N THR A 235 22.42 3.30 22.92
CA THR A 235 22.23 4.55 23.67
C THR A 235 21.25 5.45 22.94
N ASP A 236 20.42 6.18 23.68
CA ASP A 236 19.65 7.28 23.10
C ASP A 236 20.60 8.25 22.38
N PRO A 237 20.23 8.76 21.19
CA PRO A 237 21.04 9.75 20.51
C PRO A 237 21.26 10.96 21.43
N PRO A 238 22.46 11.55 21.47
CA PRO A 238 22.71 12.74 22.27
C PRO A 238 21.73 13.85 21.85
N PRO A 239 21.33 14.75 22.77
CA PRO A 239 20.46 15.86 22.43
C PRO A 239 21.08 16.66 21.27
N ASN A 240 20.40 16.72 20.13
CA ASN A 240 20.85 17.49 18.98
C ASN A 240 20.10 18.84 18.93
N GLU A 241 20.85 19.94 18.83
CA GLU A 241 20.29 21.26 18.52
C GLU A 241 20.08 21.36 16.99
N PRO A 242 18.90 21.79 16.51
CA PRO A 242 18.65 21.96 15.08
C PRO A 242 19.73 22.82 14.42
N GLY A 243 20.39 22.26 13.40
CA GLY A 243 21.36 22.98 12.56
C GLY A 243 22.82 22.95 13.02
N LYS A 244 23.19 22.16 14.05
CA LYS A 244 24.60 21.92 14.38
C LYS A 244 25.06 20.52 13.97
N PRO A 245 26.28 20.35 13.45
CA PRO A 245 26.89 19.04 13.23
C PRO A 245 27.11 18.33 14.58
N ILE A 246 26.78 17.04 14.66
CA ILE A 246 27.07 16.21 15.81
C ILE A 246 28.58 15.92 15.83
N GLY A 247 29.28 16.32 16.91
CA GLY A 247 30.69 16.03 17.10
C GLY A 247 30.90 14.79 17.97
N GLY A 248 31.76 13.86 17.53
CA GLY A 248 32.20 12.69 18.30
C GLY A 248 32.75 11.56 17.41
N ASP A 249 33.65 10.73 17.95
CA ASP A 249 34.12 9.52 17.27
C ASP A 249 32.97 8.51 17.15
N VAL A 250 32.46 8.34 15.94
CA VAL A 250 31.29 7.53 15.61
C VAL A 250 31.66 6.04 15.65
N LYS A 251 30.97 5.25 16.49
CA LYS A 251 31.10 3.78 16.46
C LYS A 251 30.34 3.19 15.26
N PRO A 252 30.83 2.10 14.65
CA PRO A 252 30.15 1.44 13.53
C PRO A 252 28.74 0.97 13.93
N GLY A 253 27.71 1.38 13.17
CA GLY A 253 26.32 0.93 13.39
C GLY A 253 25.28 2.05 13.53
N SER A 254 25.68 3.33 13.60
CA SER A 254 24.77 4.45 13.39
C SER A 254 24.54 4.71 11.89
N GLN A 255 23.33 5.12 11.51
CA GLN A 255 22.94 5.46 10.13
C GLN A 255 23.53 6.80 9.64
N GLU A 256 24.77 7.13 9.99
CA GLU A 256 25.44 8.32 9.47
C GLU A 256 26.80 7.93 8.93
N GLY A 257 26.91 7.93 7.59
CA GLY A 257 28.18 7.63 6.93
C GLY A 257 28.07 7.15 5.49
N ARG A 258 27.19 7.74 4.66
CA ARG A 258 27.32 7.68 3.19
C ARG A 258 26.78 8.97 2.58
N ASN A 259 27.60 10.02 2.64
CA ASN A 259 27.61 11.12 1.68
C ASN A 259 28.95 11.85 1.87
N GLN A 260 29.99 11.24 1.32
CA GLN A 260 31.08 11.99 0.67
C GLN A 260 31.01 11.66 -0.81
#